data_AF-A0AAU7K927-F1
#
_entry.id   AF-A0AAU7K927-F1
#
_cell.length_a   1.000
_cell.length_b   1.000
_cell.length_c   1.000
_cell.angle_alpha   90.00
_cell.angle_beta   90.00
_cell.angle_gamma   90.00
#
_symmetry.space_group_name_H-M   'P 1'
#
loop_
_entity.id
_entity.type
_entity.pdbx_description
1 polymer ?
#
loop_
_entity_poly.entity_id
_entity_poly.type
_entity_poly.pdbx_seq_one_letter_code
_entity_poly.pdbx_strand_id
1 'polypeptide(L)'
;MKLYKSIPIMLFTLALAAGCVSNKKYAELQDTYSKLRERNQELSNKYQDSQRELSGSTSRVKSLEEQIASEKANVTALQDALNKCLNSSSQGNVNISKLVDEINSSNKYIKQLVNAKNKSDSLNMVLTNNLTRSLSREELGDVDVQVLKGVVYISLADNMLYKSGSYEVSDKAGETLSKIAKIIKDYDTYDVLIEGNTDNVPISQPNIRNNWDLSALRASSVVQVLQNKYAVDPKRLTAGGRGEFNPIADNATAGGKAKNRRTQIIITPKLDQFMDLIGKAPEQSQK
;
A
#
# COMPACT_ATOMS: atom_id res chain seq x y z
N MET A 1 156.48 18.02 -17.25
CA MET A 1 156.68 19.43 -17.66
C MET A 1 155.43 19.92 -18.38
N LYS A 2 154.79 20.99 -17.87
CA LYS A 2 153.96 22.04 -18.55
C LYS A 2 152.74 21.62 -19.41
N LEU A 3 151.68 22.40 -19.63
CA LEU A 3 150.98 23.55 -19.03
C LEU A 3 149.88 23.90 -20.09
N TYR A 4 148.66 24.29 -19.65
CA TYR A 4 147.83 25.35 -20.26
C TYR A 4 147.15 25.13 -21.64
N LYS A 5 146.06 25.83 -22.04
CA LYS A 5 145.25 26.93 -21.46
C LYS A 5 143.95 27.07 -22.29
N SER A 6 142.83 27.23 -21.59
CA SER A 6 141.79 28.29 -21.78
C SER A 6 140.92 28.35 -23.06
N ILE A 7 139.59 28.10 -23.03
CA ILE A 7 138.46 28.91 -22.46
C ILE A 7 138.14 30.13 -23.37
N PRO A 8 136.88 30.62 -23.55
CA PRO A 8 135.53 30.06 -23.76
C PRO A 8 134.73 31.01 -24.74
N ILE A 9 133.42 31.23 -24.56
CA ILE A 9 132.53 32.20 -25.28
C ILE A 9 131.98 31.70 -26.63
N MET A 10 131.26 30.57 -26.61
CA MET A 10 130.10 30.39 -27.50
C MET A 10 129.03 29.53 -26.80
N LEU A 11 128.84 29.80 -25.51
CA LEU A 11 127.94 29.08 -24.60
C LEU A 11 126.63 29.85 -24.38
N PHE A 12 126.19 30.74 -25.30
CA PHE A 12 124.97 31.52 -25.07
C PHE A 12 124.10 31.90 -26.30
N THR A 13 124.38 31.43 -27.52
CA THR A 13 123.68 31.98 -28.70
C THR A 13 123.04 31.02 -29.69
N LEU A 14 122.76 29.74 -29.38
CA LEU A 14 121.66 29.05 -30.09
C LEU A 14 121.14 27.76 -29.42
N ALA A 15 120.88 27.82 -28.12
CA ALA A 15 119.99 26.86 -27.44
C ALA A 15 118.49 27.03 -27.84
N LEU A 16 118.20 27.63 -29.01
CA LEU A 16 116.86 27.96 -29.52
C LEU A 16 116.46 27.15 -30.77
N ALA A 17 117.30 26.24 -31.26
CA ALA A 17 117.06 25.53 -32.53
C ALA A 17 116.57 24.06 -32.38
N ALA A 18 116.27 23.59 -31.16
CA ALA A 18 115.77 22.23 -30.91
C ALA A 18 114.26 22.16 -30.63
N GLY A 19 113.49 23.16 -31.09
CA GLY A 19 112.03 23.26 -30.86
C GLY A 19 111.17 23.31 -32.12
N CYS A 20 111.70 23.03 -33.32
CA CYS A 20 110.94 23.12 -34.56
C CYS A 20 110.42 21.75 -35.01
N VAL A 21 109.16 21.43 -34.65
CA VAL A 21 108.38 20.42 -35.37
C VAL A 21 108.29 20.86 -36.85
N SER A 22 108.47 19.94 -37.80
CA SER A 22 108.37 20.28 -39.22
C SER A 22 106.98 20.88 -39.54
N ASN A 23 106.93 22.03 -40.22
CA ASN A 23 105.69 22.74 -40.58
C ASN A 23 104.59 21.82 -41.17
N LYS A 24 104.97 20.76 -41.90
CA LYS A 24 104.04 19.76 -42.45
C LYS A 24 103.31 18.94 -41.39
N LYS A 25 104.00 18.45 -40.35
CA LYS A 25 103.39 17.71 -39.22
C LYS A 25 102.51 18.62 -38.35
N TYR A 26 102.91 19.89 -38.21
CA TYR A 26 102.09 20.88 -37.51
C TYR A 26 100.79 21.19 -38.28
N ALA A 27 100.87 21.36 -39.61
CA ALA A 27 99.70 21.57 -40.47
C ALA A 27 98.74 20.36 -40.47
N GLU A 28 99.26 19.13 -40.53
CA GLU A 28 98.46 17.90 -40.46
C GLU A 28 97.78 17.71 -39.10
N LEU A 29 98.50 18.01 -38.01
CA LEU A 29 97.92 17.99 -36.67
C LEU A 29 96.85 19.07 -36.50
N GLN A 30 97.05 20.25 -37.10
CA GLN A 30 96.07 21.35 -37.06
C GLN A 30 94.82 21.03 -37.88
N ASP A 31 94.94 20.38 -39.05
CA ASP A 31 93.81 19.88 -39.85
C ASP A 31 93.05 18.74 -39.13
N THR A 32 93.77 17.84 -38.46
CA THR A 32 93.15 16.78 -37.66
C THR A 32 92.41 17.39 -36.46
N TYR A 33 93.00 18.39 -35.81
CA TYR A 33 92.37 19.11 -34.69
C TYR A 33 91.11 19.87 -35.15
N SER A 34 91.12 20.52 -36.32
CA SER A 34 89.93 21.19 -36.86
C SER A 34 88.83 20.20 -37.21
N LYS A 35 89.15 19.08 -37.88
CA LYS A 35 88.18 18.00 -38.20
C LYS A 35 87.60 17.36 -36.94
N LEU A 36 88.43 17.10 -35.94
CA LEU A 36 87.97 16.56 -34.66
C LEU A 36 87.06 17.54 -33.92
N ARG A 37 87.39 18.84 -33.97
CA ARG A 37 86.57 19.91 -33.40
C ARG A 37 85.21 20.01 -34.10
N GLU A 38 85.17 19.98 -35.43
CA GLU A 38 83.93 19.97 -36.21
C GLU A 38 83.07 18.74 -35.91
N ARG A 39 83.68 17.54 -35.86
CA ARG A 39 82.96 16.31 -35.53
C ARG A 39 82.43 16.30 -34.10
N ASN A 40 83.18 16.86 -33.14
CA ASN A 40 82.70 17.05 -31.77
C ASN A 40 81.54 18.04 -31.69
N GLN A 41 81.57 19.10 -32.49
CA GLN A 41 80.47 20.06 -32.58
C GLN A 41 79.22 19.42 -33.21
N GLU A 42 79.37 18.65 -34.29
CA GLU A 42 78.28 17.91 -34.93
C GLU A 42 77.68 16.86 -33.99
N LEU A 43 78.52 16.09 -33.29
CA LEU A 43 78.08 15.10 -32.32
C LEU A 43 77.35 15.76 -31.14
N SER A 44 77.85 16.91 -30.66
CA SER A 44 77.18 17.72 -29.64
C SER A 44 75.80 18.20 -30.10
N ASN A 45 75.66 18.65 -31.35
CA ASN A 45 74.38 19.08 -31.92
C ASN A 45 73.40 17.90 -32.02
N LYS A 46 73.83 16.75 -32.57
CA LYS A 46 73.02 15.53 -32.64
C LYS A 46 72.58 15.03 -31.26
N TYR A 47 73.46 15.12 -30.26
CA TYR A 47 73.13 14.78 -28.89
C TYR A 47 72.04 15.71 -28.32
N GLN A 48 72.17 17.02 -28.53
CA GLN A 48 71.16 17.98 -28.09
C GLN A 48 69.81 17.80 -28.81
N ASP A 49 69.81 17.51 -30.11
CA ASP A 49 68.59 17.26 -30.88
C ASP A 49 67.92 15.96 -30.40
N SER A 50 68.70 14.88 -30.22
CA SER A 50 68.19 13.61 -29.67
C SER A 50 67.65 13.79 -28.25
N GLN A 51 68.28 14.61 -27.42
CA GLN A 51 67.81 14.93 -26.06
C GLN A 51 66.49 15.72 -26.09
N ARG A 52 66.33 16.65 -27.04
CA ARG A 52 65.07 17.39 -27.24
C ARG A 52 63.95 16.48 -27.71
N GLU A 53 64.21 15.59 -28.67
CA GLU A 53 63.22 14.60 -29.13
C GLU A 53 62.84 13.61 -28.04
N LEU A 54 63.80 13.11 -27.27
CA LEU A 54 63.54 12.21 -26.15
C LEU A 54 62.67 12.88 -25.08
N SER A 55 62.95 14.14 -24.75
CA SER A 55 62.14 14.94 -23.81
C SER A 55 60.71 15.17 -24.34
N GLY A 56 60.57 15.50 -25.63
CA GLY A 56 59.27 15.66 -26.29
C GLY A 56 58.46 14.37 -26.33
N SER A 57 59.10 13.25 -26.68
CA SER A 57 58.47 11.92 -26.69
C SER A 57 58.07 11.47 -25.30
N THR A 58 58.94 11.66 -24.29
CA THR A 58 58.65 11.36 -22.88
C THR A 58 57.44 12.15 -22.37
N SER A 59 57.36 13.44 -22.72
CA SER A 59 56.22 14.28 -22.37
C SER A 59 54.92 13.80 -23.02
N ARG A 60 54.99 13.35 -24.28
CA ARG A 60 53.84 12.79 -25.00
C ARG A 60 53.39 11.46 -24.42
N VAL A 61 54.32 10.56 -24.08
CA VAL A 61 54.02 9.29 -23.41
C VAL A 61 53.32 9.55 -22.08
N LYS A 62 53.86 10.46 -21.25
CA LYS A 62 53.23 10.82 -19.98
C LYS A 62 51.80 11.36 -20.16
N SER A 63 51.59 12.24 -21.14
CA SER A 63 50.24 12.77 -21.43
C SER A 63 49.28 11.69 -21.91
N LEU A 64 49.75 10.73 -22.74
CA LEU A 64 48.94 9.60 -23.18
C LEU A 64 48.62 8.64 -22.03
N GLU A 65 49.57 8.38 -21.13
CA GLU A 65 49.36 7.57 -19.92
C GLU A 65 48.31 8.21 -19.00
N GLU A 66 48.37 9.54 -18.79
CA GLU A 66 47.37 10.29 -18.04
C GLU A 66 45.99 10.23 -18.70
N GLN A 67 45.91 10.37 -20.03
CA GLN A 67 44.66 10.21 -20.78
C GLN A 67 44.08 8.80 -20.65
N ILE A 68 44.92 7.76 -20.79
CA ILE A 68 44.49 6.37 -20.63
C ILE A 68 44.00 6.10 -19.21
N ALA A 69 44.68 6.65 -18.20
CA ALA A 69 44.25 6.53 -16.80
C ALA A 69 42.90 7.23 -16.58
N SER A 70 42.72 8.43 -17.13
CA SER A 70 41.46 9.18 -17.07
C SER A 70 40.32 8.44 -17.77
N GLU A 71 40.55 7.91 -18.99
CA GLU A 71 39.53 7.17 -19.73
C GLU A 71 39.15 5.86 -19.03
N LYS A 72 40.11 5.13 -18.45
CA LYS A 72 39.82 3.95 -17.63
C LYS A 72 38.97 4.29 -16.40
N ALA A 73 39.26 5.41 -15.74
CA ALA A 73 38.45 5.90 -14.63
C ALA A 73 37.03 6.28 -15.08
N ASN A 74 36.89 6.98 -16.22
CA ASN A 74 35.61 7.36 -16.79
C ASN A 74 34.76 6.12 -17.16
N VAL A 75 35.34 5.13 -17.83
CA VAL A 75 34.66 3.87 -18.19
C VAL A 75 34.18 3.12 -16.95
N THR A 76 35.02 3.06 -15.90
CA THR A 76 34.64 2.40 -14.64
C THR A 76 33.47 3.12 -13.97
N ALA A 77 33.52 4.46 -13.90
CA ALA A 77 32.44 5.27 -13.34
C ALA A 77 31.13 5.13 -14.13
N LEU A 78 31.20 5.07 -15.47
CA LEU A 78 30.05 4.82 -16.33
C LEU A 78 29.45 3.43 -16.10
N GLN A 79 30.28 2.41 -15.95
CA GLN A 79 29.84 1.04 -15.68
C GLN A 79 29.15 0.93 -14.31
N ASP A 80 29.68 1.58 -13.28
CA ASP A 80 29.06 1.64 -11.95
C ASP A 80 27.72 2.38 -11.98
N ALA A 81 27.65 3.50 -12.69
CA ALA A 81 26.41 4.25 -12.89
C ALA A 81 25.34 3.40 -13.61
N LEU A 82 25.73 2.65 -14.64
CA LEU A 82 24.84 1.74 -15.37
C LEU A 82 24.35 0.60 -14.49
N ASN A 83 25.25 -0.06 -13.74
CA ASN A 83 24.90 -1.13 -12.81
C ASN A 83 23.93 -0.62 -11.72
N LYS A 84 24.16 0.57 -11.18
CA LYS A 84 23.26 1.19 -10.20
C LYS A 84 21.89 1.49 -10.79
N CYS A 85 21.84 1.97 -12.04
CA CYS A 85 20.58 2.21 -12.75
C CYS A 85 19.80 0.91 -13.00
N LEU A 86 20.47 -0.14 -13.48
CA LEU A 86 19.85 -1.46 -13.72
C LEU A 86 19.29 -2.08 -12.43
N ASN A 87 20.05 -2.02 -11.34
CA ASN A 87 19.59 -2.51 -10.04
C ASN A 87 18.41 -1.70 -9.51
N SER A 88 18.45 -0.37 -9.64
CA SER A 88 17.35 0.52 -9.24
C SER A 88 16.09 0.26 -10.08
N SER A 89 16.25 0.02 -11.38
CA SER A 89 15.14 -0.32 -12.29
C SER A 89 14.55 -1.69 -11.96
N SER A 90 15.37 -2.70 -11.68
CA SER A 90 14.93 -4.03 -11.24
C SER A 90 14.15 -3.97 -9.92
N GLN A 91 14.67 -3.22 -8.94
CA GLN A 91 13.97 -3.00 -7.67
C GLN A 91 12.65 -2.23 -7.86
N GLY A 92 12.62 -1.25 -8.77
CA GLY A 92 11.41 -0.55 -9.18
C GLY A 92 10.35 -1.52 -9.73
N ASN A 93 10.74 -2.45 -10.62
CA ASN A 93 9.84 -3.45 -11.19
C ASN A 93 9.27 -4.41 -10.13
N VAL A 94 10.09 -4.83 -9.15
CA VAL A 94 9.62 -5.67 -8.04
C VAL A 94 8.60 -4.93 -7.17
N ASN A 95 8.83 -3.65 -6.88
CA ASN A 95 7.88 -2.83 -6.12
C ASN A 95 6.56 -2.63 -6.88
N ILE A 96 6.63 -2.40 -8.21
CA ILE A 96 5.45 -2.30 -9.06
C ILE A 96 4.67 -3.62 -9.06
N SER A 97 5.34 -4.77 -9.18
CA SER A 97 4.68 -6.09 -9.11
C SER A 97 3.92 -6.27 -7.80
N LYS A 98 4.53 -5.94 -6.66
CA LYS A 98 3.87 -6.01 -5.34
C LYS A 98 2.64 -5.11 -5.26
N LEU A 99 2.75 -3.87 -5.72
CA LEU A 99 1.62 -2.93 -5.77
C LEU A 99 0.50 -3.42 -6.68
N VAL A 100 0.84 -4.04 -7.82
CA VAL A 100 -0.15 -4.64 -8.73
C VAL A 100 -0.87 -5.81 -8.05
N ASP A 101 -0.15 -6.66 -7.32
CA ASP A 101 -0.75 -7.78 -6.57
C ASP A 101 -1.69 -7.27 -5.46
N GLU A 102 -1.26 -6.25 -4.72
CA GLU A 102 -2.10 -5.58 -3.71
C GLU A 102 -3.35 -4.97 -4.35
N ILE A 103 -3.23 -4.23 -5.46
CA ILE A 103 -4.36 -3.66 -6.20
C ILE A 103 -5.31 -4.75 -6.68
N ASN A 104 -4.79 -5.87 -7.21
CA ASN A 104 -5.61 -6.98 -7.67
C ASN A 104 -6.39 -7.63 -6.52
N SER A 105 -5.75 -7.83 -5.36
CA SER A 105 -6.40 -8.35 -4.17
C SER A 105 -7.50 -7.41 -3.65
N SER A 106 -7.21 -6.11 -3.61
CA SER A 106 -8.17 -5.07 -3.22
C SER A 106 -9.35 -4.98 -4.19
N ASN A 107 -9.10 -5.03 -5.50
CA ASN A 107 -10.15 -5.06 -6.53
C ASN A 107 -11.05 -6.31 -6.40
N LYS A 108 -10.47 -7.47 -6.08
CA LYS A 108 -11.25 -8.69 -5.83
C LYS A 108 -12.14 -8.53 -4.61
N TYR A 109 -11.61 -7.97 -3.53
CA TYR A 109 -12.38 -7.67 -2.32
C TYR A 109 -13.51 -6.66 -2.59
N ILE A 110 -13.23 -5.56 -3.29
CA ILE A 110 -14.23 -4.58 -3.71
C ILE A 110 -15.34 -5.24 -4.52
N LYS A 111 -15.01 -6.10 -5.49
CA LYS A 111 -16.01 -6.85 -6.27
C LYS A 111 -16.90 -7.72 -5.38
N GLN A 112 -16.33 -8.38 -4.38
CA GLN A 112 -17.11 -9.18 -3.42
C GLN A 112 -18.06 -8.32 -2.59
N LEU A 113 -17.58 -7.17 -2.09
CA LEU A 113 -18.41 -6.22 -1.35
C LEU A 113 -19.56 -5.68 -2.20
N VAL A 114 -19.28 -5.27 -3.43
CA VAL A 114 -20.30 -4.78 -4.37
C VAL A 114 -21.35 -5.86 -4.65
N ASN A 115 -20.93 -7.10 -4.90
CA ASN A 115 -21.87 -8.20 -5.14
C ASN A 115 -22.73 -8.52 -3.91
N ALA A 116 -22.15 -8.53 -2.71
CA ALA A 116 -22.88 -8.71 -1.46
C ALA A 116 -23.91 -7.59 -1.24
N LYS A 117 -23.51 -6.34 -1.49
CA LYS A 117 -24.36 -5.15 -1.37
C LYS A 117 -25.52 -5.17 -2.38
N ASN A 118 -25.24 -5.46 -3.65
CA ASN A 118 -26.28 -5.55 -4.68
C ASN A 118 -27.30 -6.66 -4.40
N LYS A 119 -26.84 -7.81 -3.89
CA LYS A 119 -27.72 -8.91 -3.48
C LYS A 119 -28.63 -8.48 -2.33
N SER A 120 -28.07 -7.83 -1.31
CA SER A 120 -28.82 -7.28 -0.18
C SER A 120 -29.86 -6.24 -0.62
N ASP A 121 -29.47 -5.25 -1.43
CA ASP A 121 -30.36 -4.17 -1.91
C ASP A 121 -31.54 -4.73 -2.72
N SER A 122 -31.26 -5.67 -3.63
CA SER A 122 -32.31 -6.31 -4.45
C SER A 122 -33.30 -7.08 -3.59
N LEU A 123 -32.82 -7.83 -2.59
CA LEU A 123 -33.68 -8.60 -1.70
C LEU A 123 -34.53 -7.70 -0.81
N ASN A 124 -33.95 -6.62 -0.27
CA ASN A 124 -34.71 -5.64 0.53
C ASN A 124 -35.83 -5.00 -0.28
N MET A 125 -35.56 -4.64 -1.54
CA MET A 125 -36.58 -4.08 -2.42
C MET A 125 -37.72 -5.07 -2.69
N VAL A 126 -37.42 -6.37 -2.84
CA VAL A 126 -38.46 -7.38 -3.06
C VAL A 126 -39.25 -7.62 -1.77
N LEU A 127 -38.58 -7.70 -0.61
CA LEU A 127 -39.21 -7.87 0.69
C LEU A 127 -40.21 -6.75 0.99
N THR A 128 -39.79 -5.49 0.83
CA THR A 128 -40.67 -4.34 1.04
C THR A 128 -41.81 -4.31 0.06
N ASN A 129 -41.55 -4.45 -1.24
CA ASN A 129 -42.61 -4.40 -2.25
C ASN A 129 -43.63 -5.53 -2.08
N ASN A 130 -43.19 -6.76 -1.80
CA ASN A 130 -44.11 -7.89 -1.59
C ASN A 130 -44.94 -7.69 -0.33
N LEU A 131 -44.33 -7.23 0.77
CA LEU A 131 -45.05 -6.96 2.01
C LEU A 131 -46.06 -5.84 1.81
N THR A 132 -45.64 -4.66 1.34
CA THR A 132 -46.51 -3.50 1.14
C THR A 132 -47.68 -3.79 0.19
N ARG A 133 -47.47 -4.62 -0.84
CA ARG A 133 -48.56 -5.05 -1.76
C ARG A 133 -49.52 -6.06 -1.15
N SER A 134 -49.07 -6.85 -0.18
CA SER A 134 -49.88 -7.88 0.48
C SER A 134 -50.76 -7.31 1.61
N LEU A 135 -50.44 -6.11 2.10
CA LEU A 135 -51.17 -5.46 3.19
C LEU A 135 -52.41 -4.73 2.67
N SER A 136 -53.51 -4.80 3.42
CA SER A 136 -54.74 -4.04 3.18
C SER A 136 -54.57 -2.57 3.58
N ARG A 137 -55.54 -1.73 3.20
CA ARG A 137 -55.53 -0.30 3.59
C ARG A 137 -55.64 -0.11 5.10
N GLU A 138 -56.38 -0.98 5.80
CA GLU A 138 -56.44 -0.94 7.26
C GLU A 138 -55.10 -1.36 7.88
N GLU A 139 -54.47 -2.42 7.37
CA GLU A 139 -53.17 -2.91 7.88
C GLU A 139 -52.04 -1.88 7.66
N LEU A 140 -52.07 -1.12 6.57
CA LEU A 140 -51.08 -0.05 6.30
C LEU A 140 -51.12 1.10 7.33
N GLY A 141 -52.18 1.23 8.13
CA GLY A 141 -52.22 2.17 9.24
C GLY A 141 -51.48 1.70 10.49
N ASP A 142 -51.41 0.38 10.69
CA ASP A 142 -50.86 -0.26 11.90
C ASP A 142 -49.50 -0.95 11.67
N VAL A 143 -49.05 -1.03 10.41
CA VAL A 143 -47.78 -1.65 10.01
C VAL A 143 -46.93 -0.63 9.25
N ASP A 144 -45.72 -0.39 9.76
CA ASP A 144 -44.70 0.44 9.12
C ASP A 144 -43.50 -0.41 8.71
N VAL A 145 -43.03 -0.25 7.47
CA VAL A 145 -41.93 -1.04 6.91
C VAL A 145 -40.80 -0.12 6.49
N GLN A 146 -39.62 -0.31 7.08
CA GLN A 146 -38.43 0.50 6.80
C GLN A 146 -37.23 -0.40 6.46
N VAL A 147 -36.37 0.09 5.58
CA VAL A 147 -35.09 -0.58 5.24
C VAL A 147 -33.96 0.32 5.67
N LEU A 148 -33.14 -0.16 6.61
CA LEU A 148 -31.98 0.56 7.11
C LEU A 148 -30.74 -0.30 6.95
N LYS A 149 -29.77 0.19 6.15
CA LYS A 149 -28.45 -0.43 5.97
C LYS A 149 -28.48 -1.93 5.63
N GLY A 150 -29.45 -2.36 4.83
CA GLY A 150 -29.54 -3.77 4.44
C GLY A 150 -30.47 -4.63 5.31
N VAL A 151 -31.06 -4.06 6.36
CA VAL A 151 -31.94 -4.74 7.32
C VAL A 151 -33.36 -4.24 7.14
N VAL A 152 -34.33 -5.15 7.11
CA VAL A 152 -35.76 -4.82 7.00
C VAL A 152 -36.38 -4.80 8.39
N TYR A 153 -36.99 -3.67 8.74
CA TYR A 153 -37.73 -3.44 9.98
C TYR A 153 -39.22 -3.37 9.67
N ILE A 154 -39.99 -4.27 10.27
CA ILE A 154 -41.46 -4.27 10.19
C ILE A 154 -41.96 -3.92 11.58
N SER A 155 -42.42 -2.68 11.77
CA SER A 155 -42.96 -2.21 13.04
C SER A 155 -44.47 -2.38 13.05
N LEU A 156 -44.98 -3.12 14.02
CA LEU A 156 -46.41 -3.37 14.19
C LEU A 156 -46.91 -2.72 15.47
N ALA A 157 -48.03 -2.00 15.39
CA ALA A 157 -48.65 -1.35 16.53
C ALA A 157 -49.20 -2.35 17.56
N ASP A 158 -49.05 -2.03 18.84
CA ASP A 158 -49.44 -2.91 19.96
C ASP A 158 -50.94 -3.25 20.00
N ASN A 159 -51.79 -2.27 19.71
CA ASN A 159 -53.25 -2.39 19.70
C ASN A 159 -53.77 -3.30 18.58
N MET A 160 -53.00 -3.46 17.49
CA MET A 160 -53.31 -4.40 16.42
C MET A 160 -52.82 -5.80 16.79
N LEU A 161 -51.62 -5.91 17.36
CA LEU A 161 -51.00 -7.18 17.67
C LEU A 161 -51.58 -7.91 18.89
N TYR A 162 -51.91 -7.19 19.97
CA TYR A 162 -52.25 -7.82 21.25
C TYR A 162 -53.57 -7.32 21.82
N LYS A 163 -54.14 -8.10 22.74
CA LYS A 163 -55.21 -7.61 23.61
C LYS A 163 -54.66 -6.53 24.57
N SER A 164 -55.53 -5.61 24.99
CA SER A 164 -55.13 -4.49 25.86
C SER A 164 -54.41 -4.96 27.13
N GLY A 165 -53.22 -4.41 27.39
CA GLY A 165 -52.42 -4.74 28.57
C GLY A 165 -51.96 -6.21 28.66
N SER A 166 -52.03 -6.95 27.56
CA SER A 166 -51.69 -8.37 27.47
C SER A 166 -50.55 -8.62 26.48
N TYR A 167 -50.00 -9.82 26.53
CA TYR A 167 -49.09 -10.40 25.52
C TYR A 167 -49.81 -11.43 24.63
N GLU A 168 -51.09 -11.70 24.86
CA GLU A 168 -51.89 -12.55 24.00
C GLU A 168 -52.11 -11.88 22.64
N VAL A 169 -51.65 -12.55 21.57
CA VAL A 169 -51.82 -12.10 20.19
C VAL A 169 -53.32 -12.10 19.83
N SER A 170 -53.76 -11.00 19.23
CA SER A 170 -55.16 -10.82 18.82
C SER A 170 -55.49 -11.68 17.59
N ASP A 171 -56.77 -12.05 17.41
CA ASP A 171 -57.19 -12.77 16.21
C ASP A 171 -57.00 -11.93 14.93
N LYS A 172 -57.13 -10.60 15.06
CA LYS A 172 -56.94 -9.63 13.96
C LYS A 172 -55.49 -9.63 13.47
N ALA A 173 -54.53 -9.81 14.37
CA ALA A 173 -53.11 -9.90 14.03
C ALA A 173 -52.77 -11.14 13.19
N GLY A 174 -53.64 -12.16 13.21
CA GLY A 174 -53.41 -13.42 12.52
C GLY A 174 -53.17 -13.25 11.02
N GLU A 175 -53.96 -12.43 10.34
CA GLU A 175 -53.83 -12.21 8.89
C GLU A 175 -52.50 -11.54 8.53
N THR A 176 -52.16 -10.45 9.21
CA THR A 176 -50.88 -9.74 9.05
C THR A 176 -49.69 -10.65 9.33
N LEU A 177 -49.72 -11.40 10.44
CA LEU A 177 -48.65 -12.33 10.80
C LEU A 177 -48.52 -13.49 9.80
N SER A 178 -49.62 -13.93 9.17
CA SER A 178 -49.59 -14.93 8.10
C SER A 178 -48.85 -14.43 6.87
N LYS A 179 -49.13 -13.18 6.45
CA LYS A 179 -48.44 -12.51 5.32
C LYS A 179 -46.95 -12.36 5.61
N ILE A 180 -46.59 -11.90 6.79
CA ILE A 180 -45.19 -11.76 7.22
C ILE A 180 -44.50 -13.13 7.28
N ALA A 181 -45.17 -14.15 7.83
CA ALA A 181 -44.61 -15.50 7.92
C ALA A 181 -44.37 -16.12 6.53
N LYS A 182 -45.24 -15.87 5.56
CA LYS A 182 -45.02 -16.29 4.16
C LYS A 182 -43.73 -15.71 3.62
N ILE A 183 -43.52 -14.40 3.81
CA ILE A 183 -42.29 -13.73 3.38
C ILE A 183 -41.07 -14.31 4.10
N ILE A 184 -41.11 -14.48 5.41
CA ILE A 184 -39.99 -15.07 6.17
C ILE A 184 -39.62 -16.48 5.66
N LYS A 185 -40.61 -17.25 5.22
CA LYS A 185 -40.39 -18.59 4.64
C LYS A 185 -39.83 -18.55 3.23
N ASP A 186 -40.30 -17.63 2.40
CA ASP A 186 -39.77 -17.44 1.04
C ASP A 186 -38.29 -17.01 1.05
N TYR A 187 -37.81 -16.44 2.16
CA TYR A 187 -36.42 -16.02 2.38
C TYR A 187 -35.76 -16.78 3.54
N ASP A 188 -35.56 -18.08 3.35
CA ASP A 188 -35.09 -19.01 4.39
C ASP A 188 -33.64 -18.81 4.88
N THR A 189 -32.84 -18.04 4.15
CA THR A 189 -31.43 -17.79 4.50
C THR A 189 -31.21 -16.67 5.53
N TYR A 190 -32.28 -16.02 6.00
CA TYR A 190 -32.22 -14.86 6.90
C TYR A 190 -32.66 -15.20 8.32
N ASP A 191 -32.09 -14.54 9.30
CA ASP A 191 -32.52 -14.62 10.69
C ASP A 191 -33.60 -13.56 10.97
N VAL A 192 -34.46 -13.84 11.94
CA VAL A 192 -35.57 -12.97 12.31
C VAL A 192 -35.51 -12.69 13.80
N LEU A 193 -35.32 -11.42 14.13
CA LEU A 193 -35.34 -10.91 15.49
C LEU A 193 -36.65 -10.17 15.74
N ILE A 194 -37.38 -10.59 16.77
CA ILE A 194 -38.62 -9.97 17.19
C ILE A 194 -38.32 -9.17 18.46
N GLU A 195 -38.53 -7.85 18.40
CA GLU A 195 -38.30 -6.95 19.53
C GLU A 195 -39.60 -6.32 20.03
N GLY A 196 -39.93 -6.54 21.30
CA GLY A 196 -41.01 -5.83 21.97
C GLY A 196 -40.52 -4.49 22.53
N ASN A 197 -41.33 -3.45 22.40
CA ASN A 197 -41.08 -2.12 22.97
C ASN A 197 -42.36 -1.63 23.67
N THR A 198 -42.21 -0.89 24.76
CA THR A 198 -43.32 -0.26 25.51
C THR A 198 -43.19 1.26 25.49
N ASP A 199 -44.24 1.95 25.95
CA ASP A 199 -44.10 3.32 26.42
C ASP A 199 -43.52 3.35 27.84
N ASN A 200 -43.45 4.53 28.43
CA ASN A 200 -42.94 4.74 29.79
C ASN A 200 -44.01 4.62 30.89
N VAL A 201 -45.19 4.06 30.60
CA VAL A 201 -46.22 3.88 31.62
C VAL A 201 -45.83 2.64 32.45
N PRO A 202 -45.67 2.76 33.78
CA PRO A 202 -45.31 1.61 34.59
C PRO A 202 -46.40 0.54 34.55
N ILE A 203 -46.01 -0.72 34.38
CA ILE A 203 -46.89 -1.88 34.46
C ILE A 203 -46.43 -2.82 35.58
N SER A 204 -47.39 -3.39 36.29
CA SER A 204 -47.18 -4.48 37.24
C SER A 204 -48.40 -5.38 37.23
N GLN A 205 -48.20 -6.65 36.88
CA GLN A 205 -49.23 -7.70 36.85
C GLN A 205 -48.62 -8.99 37.42
N PRO A 206 -49.44 -9.99 37.79
CA PRO A 206 -48.90 -11.31 38.15
C PRO A 206 -47.94 -11.83 37.08
N ASN A 207 -46.71 -12.17 37.47
CA ASN A 207 -45.62 -12.63 36.60
C ASN A 207 -45.07 -11.60 35.59
N ILE A 208 -45.47 -10.33 35.68
CA ILE A 208 -44.92 -9.22 34.87
C ILE A 208 -44.49 -8.11 35.82
N ARG A 209 -43.20 -8.05 36.13
CA ARG A 209 -42.66 -7.12 37.14
C ARG A 209 -42.55 -5.69 36.63
N ASN A 210 -42.33 -5.51 35.33
CA ASN A 210 -42.09 -4.22 34.70
C ASN A 210 -42.23 -4.31 33.15
N ASN A 211 -41.92 -3.20 32.48
CA ASN A 211 -41.94 -3.07 31.03
C ASN A 211 -40.93 -3.99 30.29
N TRP A 212 -39.83 -4.40 30.93
CA TRP A 212 -38.92 -5.40 30.36
C TRP A 212 -39.60 -6.76 30.22
N ASP A 213 -40.26 -7.23 31.27
CA ASP A 213 -40.97 -8.51 31.25
C ASP A 213 -42.09 -8.48 30.19
N LEU A 214 -42.91 -7.43 30.16
CA LEU A 214 -44.01 -7.31 29.20
C LEU A 214 -43.51 -7.34 27.75
N SER A 215 -42.48 -6.54 27.46
CA SER A 215 -41.93 -6.47 26.09
C SER A 215 -41.33 -7.80 25.63
N ALA A 216 -40.60 -8.50 26.50
CA ALA A 216 -40.03 -9.81 26.19
C ALA A 216 -41.12 -10.87 25.96
N LEU A 217 -42.17 -10.89 26.79
CA LEU A 217 -43.31 -11.82 26.65
C LEU A 217 -44.09 -11.57 25.35
N ARG A 218 -44.29 -10.30 24.98
CA ARG A 218 -44.91 -9.91 23.71
C ARG A 218 -44.11 -10.42 22.51
N ALA A 219 -42.80 -10.17 22.49
CA ALA A 219 -41.92 -10.69 21.45
C ALA A 219 -41.96 -12.22 21.36
N SER A 220 -41.89 -12.91 22.51
CA SER A 220 -41.99 -14.37 22.58
C SER A 220 -43.33 -14.89 22.03
N SER A 221 -44.43 -14.19 22.30
CA SER A 221 -45.76 -14.58 21.82
C SER A 221 -45.86 -14.54 20.30
N VAL A 222 -45.27 -13.52 19.67
CA VAL A 222 -45.17 -13.46 18.20
C VAL A 222 -44.29 -14.58 17.66
N VAL A 223 -43.14 -14.86 18.28
CA VAL A 223 -42.29 -16.01 17.91
C VAL A 223 -43.06 -17.33 17.95
N GLN A 224 -43.81 -17.57 19.03
CA GLN A 224 -44.62 -18.78 19.18
C GLN A 224 -45.71 -18.88 18.12
N VAL A 225 -46.35 -17.77 17.73
CA VAL A 225 -47.32 -17.76 16.62
C VAL A 225 -46.63 -18.10 15.29
N LEU A 226 -45.49 -17.47 14.99
CA LEU A 226 -44.72 -17.74 13.77
C LEU A 226 -44.27 -19.21 13.67
N GLN A 227 -43.79 -19.77 14.79
CA GLN A 227 -43.38 -21.16 14.89
C GLN A 227 -44.58 -22.11 14.80
N ASN A 228 -45.53 -22.01 15.72
CA ASN A 228 -46.56 -23.03 15.94
C ASN A 228 -47.68 -22.98 14.90
N LYS A 229 -48.04 -21.78 14.40
CA LYS A 229 -49.14 -21.60 13.46
C LYS A 229 -48.68 -21.53 12.01
N TYR A 230 -47.50 -20.97 11.76
CA TYR A 230 -47.02 -20.70 10.40
C TYR A 230 -45.79 -21.51 9.99
N ALA A 231 -45.27 -22.36 10.87
CA ALA A 231 -44.15 -23.27 10.64
C ALA A 231 -42.86 -22.56 10.18
N VAL A 232 -42.58 -21.38 10.76
CA VAL A 232 -41.26 -20.75 10.61
C VAL A 232 -40.24 -21.54 11.43
N ASP A 233 -39.06 -21.83 10.85
CA ASP A 233 -38.00 -22.58 11.53
C ASP A 233 -37.55 -21.84 12.81
N PRO A 234 -37.73 -22.44 14.00
CA PRO A 234 -37.39 -21.79 15.26
C PRO A 234 -35.89 -21.49 15.41
N LYS A 235 -35.00 -22.17 14.68
CA LYS A 235 -33.55 -21.88 14.69
C LYS A 235 -33.23 -20.48 14.17
N ARG A 236 -34.16 -19.87 13.43
CA ARG A 236 -34.03 -18.54 12.83
C ARG A 236 -34.69 -17.45 13.67
N LEU A 237 -35.44 -17.81 14.70
CA LEU A 237 -36.27 -16.89 15.47
C LEU A 237 -35.60 -16.52 16.79
N THR A 238 -35.46 -15.23 17.05
CA THR A 238 -35.01 -14.70 18.35
C THR A 238 -36.06 -13.72 18.89
N ALA A 239 -36.40 -13.81 20.17
CA ALA A 239 -37.26 -12.86 20.85
C ALA A 239 -36.45 -12.00 21.84
N GLY A 240 -36.62 -10.68 21.78
CA GLY A 240 -36.00 -9.72 22.70
C GLY A 240 -37.00 -8.71 23.22
N GLY A 241 -36.87 -8.33 24.49
CA GLY A 241 -37.56 -7.15 25.06
C GLY A 241 -36.61 -5.96 25.07
N ARG A 242 -37.13 -4.75 24.82
CA ARG A 242 -36.40 -3.48 24.99
C ARG A 242 -36.97 -2.60 26.11
N GLY A 243 -38.11 -2.99 26.69
CA GLY A 243 -38.86 -2.16 27.62
C GLY A 243 -39.19 -0.79 27.04
N GLU A 244 -39.09 0.24 27.90
CA GLU A 244 -39.36 1.65 27.58
C GLU A 244 -38.13 2.42 27.07
N PHE A 245 -36.96 1.75 27.03
CA PHE A 245 -35.65 2.39 26.85
C PHE A 245 -35.24 2.60 25.39
N ASN A 246 -36.13 2.27 24.44
CA ASN A 246 -35.94 2.50 23.01
C ASN A 246 -37.14 3.24 22.37
N PRO A 247 -37.45 4.47 22.83
CA PRO A 247 -38.55 5.26 22.31
C PRO A 247 -38.24 5.79 20.89
N ILE A 248 -39.25 5.78 20.03
CA ILE A 248 -39.20 6.37 18.68
C ILE A 248 -40.01 7.67 18.57
N ALA A 249 -40.75 8.00 19.62
CA ALA A 249 -41.54 9.22 19.73
C ALA A 249 -41.57 9.70 21.19
N ASP A 250 -42.01 10.95 21.40
CA ASP A 250 -42.09 11.54 22.73
C ASP A 250 -43.16 10.88 23.61
N ASN A 251 -42.74 10.37 24.77
CA ASN A 251 -43.61 9.75 25.76
C ASN A 251 -44.51 10.76 26.51
N ALA A 252 -44.34 12.07 26.32
CA ALA A 252 -45.23 13.07 26.91
C ALA A 252 -46.63 13.10 26.24
N THR A 253 -46.75 12.62 25.00
CA THR A 253 -47.99 12.68 24.23
C THR A 253 -48.66 11.30 24.09
N ALA A 254 -49.99 11.26 24.05
CA ALA A 254 -50.73 10.00 23.84
C ALA A 254 -50.36 9.34 22.51
N GLY A 255 -50.17 10.14 21.45
CA GLY A 255 -49.73 9.66 20.14
C GLY A 255 -48.31 9.08 20.16
N GLY A 256 -47.37 9.73 20.86
CA GLY A 256 -46.00 9.22 20.97
C GLY A 256 -45.91 7.95 21.80
N LYS A 257 -46.67 7.84 22.90
CA LYS A 257 -46.82 6.57 23.64
C LYS A 257 -47.35 5.44 22.76
N ALA A 258 -48.37 5.72 21.94
CA ALA A 258 -48.92 4.72 21.01
C ALA A 258 -47.88 4.23 19.99
N LYS A 259 -47.03 5.12 19.47
CA LYS A 259 -45.91 4.73 18.57
C LYS A 259 -44.82 3.94 19.31
N ASN A 260 -44.56 4.24 20.58
CA ASN A 260 -43.54 3.54 21.36
C ASN A 260 -43.97 2.11 21.73
N ARG A 261 -45.27 1.88 21.96
CA ARG A 261 -45.86 0.55 22.11
C ARG A 261 -45.92 -0.15 20.75
N ARG A 262 -44.86 -0.89 20.42
CA ARG A 262 -44.71 -1.58 19.14
C ARG A 262 -43.95 -2.87 19.29
N THR A 263 -44.19 -3.82 18.40
CA THR A 263 -43.30 -4.97 18.19
C THR A 263 -42.64 -4.82 16.84
N GLN A 264 -41.32 -4.99 16.78
CA GLN A 264 -40.56 -4.91 15.54
C GLN A 264 -40.13 -6.31 15.12
N ILE A 265 -40.46 -6.70 13.90
CA ILE A 265 -39.93 -7.90 13.27
C ILE A 265 -38.80 -7.45 12.36
N ILE A 266 -37.59 -7.87 12.69
CA ILE A 266 -36.34 -7.43 12.07
C ILE A 266 -35.77 -8.61 11.30
N ILE A 267 -35.65 -8.48 9.97
CA ILE A 267 -35.11 -9.52 9.09
C ILE A 267 -33.67 -9.15 8.77
N THR A 268 -32.72 -9.94 9.27
CA THR A 268 -31.28 -9.67 9.16
C THR A 268 -30.57 -10.79 8.38
N PRO A 269 -29.55 -10.45 7.57
CA PRO A 269 -28.63 -11.47 7.03
C PRO A 269 -27.97 -12.24 8.19
N LYS A 270 -27.62 -13.51 7.93
CA LYS A 270 -26.90 -14.33 8.93
C LYS A 270 -25.57 -13.70 9.32
N LEU A 271 -25.30 -13.65 10.63
CA LEU A 271 -24.05 -13.09 11.18
C LEU A 271 -22.81 -13.79 10.60
N ASP A 272 -22.89 -15.10 10.34
CA ASP A 272 -21.79 -15.88 9.74
C ASP A 272 -21.40 -15.36 8.35
N GLN A 273 -22.39 -14.96 7.53
CA GLN A 273 -22.13 -14.38 6.21
C GLN A 273 -21.40 -13.04 6.32
N PHE A 274 -21.65 -12.28 7.40
CA PHE A 274 -20.94 -11.04 7.69
C PHE A 274 -19.50 -11.31 8.16
N MET A 275 -19.30 -12.29 9.03
CA MET A 275 -17.95 -12.67 9.51
C MET A 275 -17.07 -13.21 8.38
N ASP A 276 -17.64 -13.98 7.44
CA ASP A 276 -16.96 -14.45 6.24
C ASP A 276 -16.47 -13.33 5.33
N LEU A 277 -17.14 -12.17 5.33
CA LEU A 277 -16.72 -11.00 4.55
C LEU A 277 -15.55 -10.29 5.24
N ILE A 278 -15.57 -10.18 6.57
CA ILE A 278 -14.49 -9.58 7.34
C ILE A 278 -13.23 -10.43 7.28
N GLY A 279 -13.34 -11.76 7.41
CA GLY A 279 -12.20 -12.68 7.38
C GLY A 279 -11.48 -12.74 6.02
N LYS A 280 -12.07 -12.18 4.95
CA LYS A 280 -11.49 -12.10 3.60
C LYS A 280 -10.86 -10.74 3.30
N ALA A 281 -10.91 -9.79 4.23
CA ALA A 281 -10.26 -8.50 4.06
C ALA A 281 -8.74 -8.70 3.93
N PRO A 282 -8.08 -8.05 2.95
CA PRO A 282 -6.63 -8.13 2.85
C PRO A 282 -6.02 -7.58 4.14
N GLU A 283 -5.18 -8.37 4.80
CA GLU A 283 -4.42 -7.93 5.97
C GLU A 283 -3.61 -6.70 5.55
N GLN A 284 -3.74 -5.61 6.31
CA GLN A 284 -2.83 -4.49 6.14
C GLN A 284 -1.45 -4.98 6.52
N SER A 285 -0.60 -5.22 5.53
CA SER A 285 0.82 -5.51 5.72
C SER A 285 1.41 -4.41 6.60
N GLN A 286 1.71 -4.77 7.85
CA GLN A 286 2.37 -3.89 8.80
C GLN A 286 3.68 -3.42 8.19
N LYS A 287 3.84 -2.10 8.10
CA LYS A 287 5.07 -1.43 7.63
C LYS A 287 6.23 -1.66 8.58
#